data_AF-A0A8H3B733-F1
#
_entry.id   AF-A0A8H3B733-F1
#
_cell.length_a   1.000
_cell.length_b   1.000
_cell.length_c   1.000
_cell.angle_alpha   90.00
_cell.angle_beta   90.00
_cell.angle_gamma   90.00
#
_symmetry.space_group_name_H-M   'P 1'
#
loop_
_entity.id
_entity.type
_entity.pdbx_description
1 polymer ?
#
loop_
_entity_poly.entity_id
_entity_poly.type
_entity_poly.pdbx_seq_one_letter_code
_entity_poly.pdbx_strand_id
1 'polypeptide(L)'
;MVWAKISQVFSFGSQWGDNTVRLVEGDNALAMVKRVEGILEDSMRVLESHERVMSSREFNTFSIKHRHLVLKVVEIKHEVQRQEQQSIISATPAGRGHDRIARDVVRLQNQAEVYHRDVMTASHRAQLQEEESFVKRHLEEATMEVSLTTPFPQSSSLTSVQSSSPTTTWYSVLNQKYSTDSFSVSESSSDSATLG
;
A
#
# COMPACT_ATOMS: atom_id res chain seq x y z
N MET A 1 -9.39 9.03 -14.26
CA MET A 1 -8.13 8.94 -13.48
C MET A 1 -8.45 8.63 -12.01
N VAL A 2 -8.57 7.35 -11.65
CA VAL A 2 -8.88 6.92 -10.27
C VAL A 2 -7.68 6.22 -9.60
N TRP A 3 -6.67 5.85 -10.38
CA TRP A 3 -5.55 4.99 -9.93
C TRP A 3 -4.35 5.76 -9.35
N ALA A 4 -4.20 7.05 -9.65
CA ALA A 4 -3.11 7.87 -9.08
C ALA A 4 -3.31 8.22 -7.58
N LYS A 5 -4.50 7.95 -7.02
CA LYS A 5 -4.79 8.20 -5.60
C LYS A 5 -4.46 7.01 -4.69
N ILE A 6 -4.24 5.81 -5.22
CA ILE A 6 -3.91 4.62 -4.41
C ILE A 6 -2.41 4.54 -4.12
N SER A 7 -1.55 5.04 -5.02
CA SER A 7 -0.11 5.15 -4.77
C SER A 7 0.25 6.13 -3.65
N GLN A 8 -0.65 7.04 -3.29
CA GLN A 8 -0.45 7.99 -2.19
C GLN A 8 -0.72 7.39 -0.80
N VAL A 9 -1.29 6.19 -0.69
CA VAL A 9 -1.59 5.54 0.60
C VAL A 9 -0.44 4.67 1.12
N PHE A 10 0.60 4.45 0.30
CA PHE A 10 1.75 3.60 0.65
C PHE A 10 3.02 4.37 1.04
N SER A 11 2.88 5.62 1.48
CA SER A 11 3.99 6.39 2.07
C SER A 11 4.22 6.08 3.56
N PHE A 12 3.81 4.90 4.05
CA PHE A 12 3.97 4.48 5.45
C PHE A 12 5.30 3.73 5.74
N GLY A 13 6.31 3.94 4.90
CA GLY A 13 7.58 3.19 4.93
C GLY A 13 8.72 3.79 5.76
N SER A 14 8.60 5.01 6.32
CA SER A 14 9.75 5.72 6.92
C SER A 14 9.68 6.02 8.42
N GLN A 15 8.65 5.57 9.16
CA GLN A 15 8.49 5.96 10.57
C GLN A 15 8.79 4.86 11.60
N TRP A 16 9.16 3.64 11.18
CA TRP A 16 9.44 2.55 12.13
C TRP A 16 10.84 2.62 12.78
N GLY A 17 11.66 3.61 12.40
CA GLY A 17 13.08 3.65 12.73
C GLY A 17 13.51 4.55 13.90
N ASP A 18 12.65 5.41 14.45
CA ASP A 18 13.13 6.50 15.33
C ASP A 18 12.34 6.70 16.62
N ASN A 19 11.93 5.59 17.26
CA ASN A 19 11.38 5.62 18.63
C ASN A 19 12.08 4.61 19.56
N THR A 20 13.38 4.41 19.36
CA THR A 20 14.27 3.71 20.32
C THR A 20 14.64 4.57 21.54
N VAL A 21 13.72 5.42 22.00
CA VAL A 21 13.90 6.18 23.24
C VAL A 21 13.37 5.36 24.40
N ARG A 22 14.29 4.56 24.97
CA ARG A 22 14.33 4.11 26.38
C ARG A 22 12.98 3.74 27.01
N LEU A 23 12.53 2.50 26.79
CA LEU A 23 11.47 1.95 27.63
C LEU A 23 12.06 1.32 28.89
N VAL A 24 11.69 1.91 30.02
CA VAL A 24 11.98 1.47 31.37
C VAL A 24 11.27 0.12 31.61
N GLU A 25 12.05 -0.83 32.10
CA GLU A 25 11.67 -2.15 32.61
C GLU A 25 10.42 -2.03 33.50
N GLY A 26 9.27 -2.57 33.05
CA GLY A 26 8.00 -2.55 33.80
C GLY A 26 6.76 -2.27 32.93
N ASP A 27 6.75 -1.17 32.20
CA ASP A 27 5.60 -0.72 31.37
C ASP A 27 5.62 -1.24 29.91
N ASN A 28 6.60 -2.10 29.58
CA ASN A 28 6.92 -2.47 28.20
C ASN A 28 6.00 -3.57 27.63
N ALA A 29 5.56 -4.52 28.45
CA ALA A 29 4.85 -5.71 27.94
C ALA A 29 3.51 -5.34 27.27
N LEU A 30 2.69 -4.49 27.91
CA LEU A 30 1.42 -4.05 27.34
C LEU A 30 1.61 -3.18 26.09
N ALA A 31 2.63 -2.31 26.09
CA ALA A 31 2.98 -1.49 24.93
C ALA A 31 3.41 -2.34 23.74
N MET A 32 4.24 -3.36 23.97
CA MET A 32 4.64 -4.33 22.94
C MET A 32 3.45 -5.14 22.42
N VAL A 33 2.55 -5.58 23.30
CA VAL A 33 1.32 -6.29 22.89
C VAL A 33 0.46 -5.40 21.99
N LYS A 34 0.26 -4.12 22.34
CA LYS A 34 -0.45 -3.16 21.49
C LYS A 34 0.23 -2.93 20.13
N ARG A 35 1.57 -2.88 20.11
CA ARG A 35 2.33 -2.81 18.86
C ARG A 35 2.08 -4.04 17.99
N VAL A 36 2.05 -5.23 18.59
CA VAL A 36 1.74 -6.47 17.87
C VAL A 36 0.31 -6.45 17.32
N GLU A 37 -0.68 -6.00 18.10
CA GLU A 37 -2.06 -5.82 17.64
C GLU A 37 -2.10 -4.97 16.36
N GLY A 38 -1.45 -3.81 16.36
CA GLY A 38 -1.36 -2.93 15.19
C GLY A 38 -0.70 -3.61 13.97
N ILE A 39 0.40 -4.33 14.16
CA ILE A 39 1.06 -5.08 13.07
C ILE A 39 0.12 -6.13 12.46
N LEU A 40 -0.62 -6.87 13.30
CA LEU A 40 -1.55 -7.90 12.83
C LEU A 40 -2.74 -7.28 12.09
N GLU A 41 -3.30 -6.18 12.59
CA GLU A 41 -4.37 -5.43 11.92
C GLU A 41 -3.93 -4.92 10.54
N ASP A 42 -2.74 -4.31 10.45
CA ASP A 42 -2.17 -3.85 9.18
C ASP A 42 -1.94 -5.01 8.22
N SER A 43 -1.40 -6.12 8.73
CA SER A 43 -1.18 -7.32 7.93
C SER A 43 -2.48 -7.91 7.39
N MET A 44 -3.56 -7.94 8.18
CA MET A 44 -4.86 -8.43 7.72
C MET A 44 -5.45 -7.50 6.66
N ARG A 45 -5.37 -6.18 6.85
CA ARG A 45 -5.83 -5.20 5.85
C ARG A 45 -5.14 -5.41 4.49
N VAL A 46 -3.82 -5.62 4.51
CA VAL A 46 -3.06 -5.92 3.28
C VAL A 46 -3.43 -7.26 2.69
N LEU A 47 -3.63 -8.29 3.52
CA LEU A 47 -4.04 -9.61 3.06
C LEU A 47 -5.41 -9.57 2.36
N GLU A 48 -6.41 -8.95 3.00
CA GLU A 48 -7.77 -8.79 2.49
C GLU A 48 -7.80 -8.01 1.18
N SER A 49 -6.98 -6.95 1.04
CA SER A 49 -6.93 -6.18 -0.20
C SER A 49 -6.40 -6.99 -1.40
N HIS A 50 -5.70 -8.11 -1.15
CA HIS A 50 -5.13 -8.97 -2.17
C HIS A 50 -5.84 -10.33 -2.32
N GLU A 51 -7.02 -10.51 -1.70
CA GLU A 51 -7.77 -11.78 -1.75
C GLU A 51 -8.04 -12.26 -3.18
N ARG A 52 -8.35 -11.34 -4.10
CA ARG A 52 -8.70 -11.67 -5.49
C ARG A 52 -7.52 -11.96 -6.40
N VAL A 53 -6.35 -11.41 -6.09
CA VAL A 53 -5.14 -11.52 -6.92
C VAL A 53 -4.18 -12.60 -6.41
N MET A 54 -4.29 -12.95 -5.13
CA MET A 54 -3.49 -14.02 -4.53
C MET A 54 -4.16 -15.38 -4.75
N SER A 55 -3.36 -16.46 -4.75
CA SER A 55 -3.94 -17.80 -4.77
C SER A 55 -4.73 -18.07 -3.49
N SER A 56 -5.88 -18.76 -3.62
CA SER A 56 -6.72 -19.10 -2.47
C SER A 56 -5.98 -19.93 -1.42
N ARG A 57 -4.99 -20.74 -1.83
CA ARG A 57 -4.17 -21.53 -0.92
C ARG A 57 -3.27 -20.64 -0.04
N GLU A 58 -2.61 -19.67 -0.65
CA GLU A 58 -1.74 -18.74 0.08
C GLU A 58 -2.56 -17.83 0.98
N PHE A 59 -3.66 -17.27 0.48
CA PHE A 59 -4.57 -16.46 1.27
C PHE A 59 -5.04 -17.20 2.52
N ASN A 60 -5.57 -18.41 2.37
CA ASN A 60 -6.01 -19.24 3.50
C ASN A 60 -4.88 -19.56 4.49
N THR A 61 -3.67 -19.80 3.98
CA THR A 61 -2.50 -20.07 4.84
C THR A 61 -2.18 -18.87 5.72
N PHE A 62 -2.17 -17.65 5.17
CA PHE A 62 -1.96 -16.44 5.94
C PHE A 62 -3.13 -16.14 6.89
N SER A 63 -4.38 -16.32 6.47
CA SER A 63 -5.54 -16.12 7.35
C SER A 63 -5.54 -17.06 8.56
N ILE A 64 -5.11 -18.32 8.40
CA ILE A 64 -4.98 -19.26 9.52
C ILE A 64 -3.86 -18.80 10.46
N LYS A 65 -2.68 -18.44 9.92
CA LYS A 65 -1.56 -17.91 10.72
C LYS A 65 -1.97 -16.65 11.49
N HIS A 66 -2.69 -15.72 10.86
CA HIS A 66 -3.21 -14.53 11.52
C HIS A 66 -4.09 -14.86 12.72
N ARG A 67 -5.11 -15.71 12.53
CA ARG A 67 -6.01 -16.13 13.61
C ARG A 67 -5.24 -16.74 14.78
N HIS A 68 -4.23 -17.56 14.47
CA HIS A 68 -3.35 -18.14 15.50
C HIS A 68 -2.56 -17.09 16.28
N LEU A 69 -2.01 -16.07 15.60
CA LEU A 69 -1.28 -14.99 16.25
C LEU A 69 -2.21 -14.09 17.09
N VAL A 70 -3.41 -13.80 16.61
CA VAL A 70 -4.42 -13.04 17.37
C VAL A 70 -4.83 -13.78 18.65
N LEU A 71 -5.03 -15.10 18.59
CA LEU A 71 -5.33 -15.89 19.79
C LEU A 71 -4.19 -15.82 20.81
N LYS A 72 -2.94 -15.89 20.37
CA LYS A 72 -1.76 -15.73 21.25
C LYS A 72 -1.66 -14.33 21.86
N VAL A 73 -1.99 -13.28 21.10
CA VAL A 73 -2.07 -11.91 21.62
C VAL A 73 -3.05 -11.83 22.78
N VAL A 74 -4.25 -12.38 22.61
CA VAL A 74 -5.29 -12.39 23.65
C VAL A 74 -4.83 -13.18 24.88
N GLU A 75 -4.20 -14.34 24.68
CA GLU A 75 -3.65 -15.16 25.77
C GLU A 75 -2.62 -14.38 26.60
N ILE A 76 -1.62 -13.78 25.93
CA ILE A 76 -0.56 -13.01 26.58
C ILE A 76 -1.12 -11.75 27.25
N LYS A 77 -2.07 -11.06 26.61
CA LYS A 77 -2.72 -9.87 27.18
C LYS A 77 -3.47 -10.20 28.47
N HIS A 78 -4.21 -11.30 28.49
CA HIS A 78 -4.90 -11.76 29.70
C HIS A 78 -3.89 -12.14 30.80
N GLU A 79 -2.78 -12.78 30.43
CA GLU A 79 -1.74 -13.16 31.38
C GLU A 79 -1.01 -11.93 31.98
N VAL A 80 -0.73 -10.91 31.17
CA VAL A 80 -0.18 -9.62 31.63
C VAL A 80 -1.14 -8.95 32.62
N GLN A 81 -2.42 -8.83 32.27
CA GLN A 81 -3.44 -8.22 33.14
C GLN A 81 -3.61 -8.97 34.46
N ARG A 82 -3.64 -10.31 34.40
CA ARG A 82 -3.72 -11.16 35.59
C ARG A 82 -2.50 -10.97 36.49
N GLN A 83 -1.31 -10.82 35.91
CA GLN A 83 -0.09 -10.57 36.68
C GLN A 83 -0.10 -9.18 37.32
N GLU A 84 -0.53 -8.14 36.59
CA GLU A 84 -0.70 -6.79 37.15
C GLU A 84 -1.64 -6.80 38.36
N GLN A 85 -2.80 -7.46 38.25
CA GLN A 85 -3.75 -7.61 39.36
C GLN A 85 -3.15 -8.35 40.56
N GLN A 86 -2.38 -9.42 40.33
CA GLN A 86 -1.71 -10.15 41.40
C GLN A 86 -0.60 -9.33 42.07
N SER A 87 0.13 -8.51 41.31
CA SER A 87 1.17 -7.63 41.84
C SER A 87 0.62 -6.52 42.75
N ILE A 88 -0.60 -6.03 42.47
CA ILE A 88 -1.28 -5.04 43.31
C ILE A 88 -1.73 -5.66 44.65
N ILE A 89 -2.17 -6.91 44.62
CA ILE A 89 -2.73 -7.61 45.79
C ILE A 89 -1.64 -8.20 46.69
N SER A 90 -0.49 -8.59 46.13
CA SER A 90 0.60 -9.25 46.87
C SER A 90 1.88 -8.42 46.84
N ALA A 91 2.34 -7.96 48.02
CA ALA A 91 3.62 -7.27 48.22
C ALA A 91 4.83 -8.22 48.12
N THR A 92 4.75 -9.26 47.29
CA THR A 92 5.81 -10.26 47.11
C THR A 92 6.37 -10.12 45.71
N PRO A 93 7.69 -9.90 45.54
CA PRO A 93 8.28 -9.63 44.24
C PRO A 93 8.18 -10.88 43.35
N ALA A 94 7.29 -10.81 42.35
CA ALA A 94 6.98 -11.87 41.41
C ALA A 94 8.06 -12.04 40.31
N GLY A 95 9.33 -12.17 40.70
CA GLY A 95 10.47 -12.13 39.77
C GLY A 95 10.45 -13.20 38.68
N ARG A 96 10.01 -14.44 38.98
CA ARG A 96 10.02 -15.54 37.99
C ARG A 96 8.87 -15.49 36.95
N GLY A 97 7.73 -14.90 37.31
CA GLY A 97 6.57 -14.83 36.40
C GLY A 97 6.76 -13.76 35.33
N HIS A 98 7.34 -12.63 35.72
CA HIS A 98 7.56 -11.49 34.84
C HIS A 98 8.52 -11.83 33.68
N ASP A 99 9.61 -12.54 33.98
CA ASP A 99 10.60 -12.99 32.99
C ASP A 99 10.03 -13.96 31.94
N ARG A 100 9.00 -14.74 32.30
CA ARG A 100 8.33 -15.63 31.33
C ARG A 100 7.47 -14.81 30.37
N ILE A 101 6.66 -13.90 30.91
CA ILE A 101 5.74 -13.07 30.13
C ILE A 101 6.53 -12.14 29.21
N ALA A 102 7.60 -11.52 29.69
CA ALA A 102 8.49 -10.71 28.85
C ALA A 102 9.07 -11.51 27.67
N ARG A 103 9.55 -12.74 27.91
CA ARG A 103 10.04 -13.62 26.82
C ARG A 103 8.94 -14.02 25.84
N ASP A 104 7.74 -14.31 26.34
CA ASP A 104 6.60 -14.69 25.50
C ASP A 104 6.14 -13.51 24.63
N VAL A 105 6.14 -12.29 25.17
CA VAL A 105 5.84 -11.04 24.44
C VAL A 105 6.89 -10.76 23.35
N VAL A 106 8.18 -10.88 23.66
CA VAL A 106 9.26 -10.71 22.66
C VAL A 106 9.13 -11.74 21.53
N ARG A 107 8.86 -13.01 21.89
CA ARG A 107 8.66 -14.06 20.88
C ARG A 107 7.44 -13.79 20.02
N LEU A 108 6.36 -13.31 20.60
CA LEU A 108 5.15 -12.93 19.87
C LEU A 108 5.42 -11.77 18.91
N GLN A 109 6.15 -10.74 19.35
CA GLN A 109 6.54 -9.64 18.48
C GLN A 109 7.33 -10.12 17.27
N ASN A 110 8.37 -10.94 17.48
CA ASN A 110 9.16 -11.49 16.38
C ASN A 110 8.30 -12.31 15.41
N GLN A 111 7.34 -13.10 15.92
CA GLN A 111 6.42 -13.87 15.08
C GLN A 111 5.50 -12.96 14.25
N ALA A 112 5.00 -11.87 14.83
CA ALA A 112 4.16 -10.91 14.13
C ALA A 112 4.93 -10.14 13.05
N GLU A 113 6.16 -9.73 13.33
CA GLU A 113 7.01 -9.03 12.35
C GLU A 113 7.38 -9.93 11.15
N VAL A 114 7.73 -11.19 11.41
CA VAL A 114 7.98 -12.18 10.33
C VAL A 114 6.72 -12.42 9.53
N TYR A 115 5.59 -12.65 10.19
CA TYR A 115 4.30 -12.83 9.52
C TYR A 115 3.94 -11.63 8.63
N HIS A 116 4.10 -10.41 9.15
CA HIS A 116 3.84 -9.18 8.40
C HIS A 116 4.72 -9.08 7.15
N ARG A 117 6.04 -9.30 7.29
CA ARG A 117 6.96 -9.29 6.15
C ARG A 117 6.59 -10.33 5.09
N ASP A 118 6.22 -11.53 5.52
CA ASP A 118 5.81 -12.60 4.60
C ASP A 118 4.53 -12.24 3.84
N VAL A 119 3.54 -11.65 4.52
CA VAL A 119 2.31 -11.15 3.89
C VAL A 119 2.64 -10.05 2.89
N MET A 120 3.43 -9.04 3.25
CA MET A 120 3.81 -7.96 2.35
C MET A 120 4.53 -8.49 1.10
N THR A 121 5.45 -9.44 1.29
CA THR A 121 6.20 -10.06 0.19
C THR A 121 5.29 -10.85 -0.74
N ALA A 122 4.38 -11.66 -0.17
CA ALA A 122 3.44 -12.45 -0.95
C ALA A 122 2.42 -11.58 -1.70
N SER A 123 1.88 -10.55 -1.04
CA SER A 123 0.96 -9.59 -1.65
C SER A 123 1.62 -8.82 -2.78
N HIS A 124 2.85 -8.34 -2.59
CA HIS A 124 3.61 -7.67 -3.65
C HIS A 124 3.86 -8.59 -4.84
N ARG A 125 4.21 -9.87 -4.58
CA ARG A 125 4.36 -10.85 -5.66
C ARG A 125 3.04 -11.08 -6.41
N ALA A 126 1.93 -11.23 -5.70
CA ALA A 126 0.62 -11.42 -6.30
C ALA A 126 0.22 -10.21 -7.16
N GLN A 127 0.52 -9.00 -6.69
CA GLN A 127 0.27 -7.76 -7.43
C GLN A 127 1.06 -7.73 -8.75
N LEU A 128 2.36 -8.03 -8.72
CA LEU A 128 3.18 -8.07 -9.94
C LEU A 128 2.67 -9.11 -10.95
N GLN A 129 2.22 -10.26 -10.48
CA GLN A 129 1.66 -11.31 -11.34
C GLN A 129 0.34 -10.86 -11.98
N GLU A 130 -0.53 -10.18 -11.23
CA GLU A 130 -1.78 -9.62 -11.78
C GLU A 130 -1.46 -8.56 -12.84
N GLU A 131 -0.52 -7.65 -12.58
CA GLU A 131 -0.08 -6.62 -13.51
C GLU A 131 0.49 -7.22 -14.81
N GLU A 132 1.34 -8.23 -14.71
CA GLU A 132 1.86 -8.95 -15.87
C GLU A 132 0.74 -9.60 -16.68
N SER A 133 -0.21 -10.25 -16.00
CA SER A 133 -1.37 -10.89 -16.64
C SER A 133 -2.28 -9.88 -17.35
N PHE A 134 -2.40 -8.67 -16.78
CA PHE A 134 -3.20 -7.58 -17.32
C PHE A 134 -2.55 -7.04 -18.60
N VAL A 135 -1.23 -6.76 -18.56
CA VAL A 135 -0.48 -6.30 -19.73
C VAL A 135 -0.52 -7.33 -20.85
N LYS A 136 -0.33 -8.62 -20.53
CA LYS A 136 -0.39 -9.70 -21.52
C LYS A 136 -1.75 -9.76 -22.22
N ARG A 137 -2.86 -9.72 -21.45
CA ARG A 137 -4.22 -9.73 -22.02
C ARG A 137 -4.44 -8.56 -22.97
N HIS A 138 -4.02 -7.36 -22.61
CA HIS A 138 -4.20 -6.18 -23.45
C HIS A 138 -3.30 -6.16 -24.69
N LEU A 139 -2.09 -6.72 -24.61
CA LEU A 139 -1.23 -6.89 -25.78
C LEU A 139 -1.81 -7.93 -26.75
N GLU A 140 -2.30 -9.06 -26.22
CA GLU A 140 -2.96 -10.10 -27.04
C GLU A 140 -4.23 -9.58 -27.72
N GLU A 141 -5.05 -8.80 -27.01
CA GLU A 141 -6.24 -8.13 -27.54
C GLU A 141 -5.88 -7.16 -28.68
N ALA A 142 -4.87 -6.30 -28.49
CA ALA A 142 -4.39 -5.39 -29.53
C ALA A 142 -3.83 -6.14 -30.76
N THR A 143 -3.21 -7.30 -30.55
CA THR A 143 -2.64 -8.10 -31.65
C THR A 143 -3.73 -8.83 -32.45
N MET A 144 -4.80 -9.28 -31.77
CA MET A 144 -5.97 -9.87 -32.42
C MET A 144 -6.80 -8.85 -33.21
N GLU A 145 -7.00 -7.64 -32.68
CA GLU A 145 -7.68 -6.56 -33.42
C GLU A 145 -6.93 -6.15 -34.70
N VAL A 146 -5.59 -6.11 -34.66
CA VAL A 146 -4.75 -5.85 -35.85
C VAL A 146 -4.80 -7.00 -36.86
N SER A 147 -4.97 -8.24 -36.40
CA SER A 147 -5.03 -9.40 -37.29
C SER A 147 -6.39 -9.53 -38.00
N LEU A 148 -7.48 -9.02 -37.41
CA LEU A 148 -8.81 -8.96 -38.02
C LEU A 148 -9.00 -7.84 -39.05
N THR A 149 -8.01 -6.96 -39.21
CA THR A 149 -8.01 -5.86 -40.20
C THR A 149 -7.03 -6.07 -41.37
N THR A 150 -6.51 -7.30 -41.58
CA THR A 150 -5.74 -7.61 -42.79
C THR A 150 -6.67 -7.74 -44.02
N PRO A 151 -6.58 -6.87 -45.03
CA PRO A 151 -7.32 -7.04 -46.27
C PRO A 151 -6.68 -8.16 -47.11
N PHE A 152 -7.53 -8.94 -47.78
CA PHE A 152 -7.17 -9.87 -48.86
C PHE A 152 -6.14 -9.28 -49.85
N PRO A 153 -5.29 -10.12 -50.49
CA PRO A 153 -4.16 -9.64 -51.26
C PRO A 153 -4.63 -9.04 -52.58
N GLN A 154 -4.51 -7.72 -52.73
CA GLN A 154 -4.49 -7.11 -54.05
C GLN A 154 -3.03 -6.88 -54.45
N SER A 155 -2.62 -7.65 -55.46
CA SER A 155 -1.43 -7.36 -56.25
C SER A 155 -1.48 -5.92 -56.73
N SER A 156 -0.40 -5.16 -56.52
CA SER A 156 0.36 -4.42 -57.55
C SER A 156 1.10 -3.21 -56.93
N SER A 157 2.40 -3.15 -57.22
CA SER A 157 3.20 -1.93 -57.42
C SER A 157 3.69 -1.14 -56.19
N LEU A 158 4.92 -1.44 -55.80
CA LEU A 158 6.03 -0.51 -55.53
C LEU A 158 5.65 0.94 -55.09
N THR A 159 5.82 1.25 -53.80
CA THR A 159 6.68 2.38 -53.37
C THR A 159 7.28 2.11 -51.99
N SER A 160 8.50 2.60 -51.84
CA SER A 160 9.47 2.35 -50.78
C SER A 160 9.31 3.37 -49.64
N VAL A 161 9.27 2.85 -48.40
CA VAL A 161 9.84 3.42 -47.16
C VAL A 161 9.37 4.81 -46.71
N GLN A 162 8.57 4.84 -45.64
CA GLN A 162 9.03 5.44 -44.38
C GLN A 162 8.19 4.92 -43.20
N SER A 163 8.84 4.10 -42.38
CA SER A 163 8.38 3.65 -41.08
C SER A 163 8.30 4.84 -40.12
N SER A 164 7.09 5.23 -39.74
CA SER A 164 6.82 6.21 -38.68
C SER A 164 6.29 5.47 -37.46
N SER A 165 7.14 5.24 -36.47
CA SER A 165 6.80 4.70 -35.16
C SER A 165 5.74 5.57 -34.46
N PRO A 166 4.68 5.01 -33.84
CA PRO A 166 3.77 5.79 -33.01
C PRO A 166 4.34 5.89 -31.58
N THR A 167 5.41 6.65 -31.40
CA THR A 167 5.73 7.26 -30.11
C THR A 167 5.01 8.61 -30.04
N THR A 168 3.68 8.58 -29.96
CA THR A 168 2.90 9.79 -29.68
C THR A 168 2.81 9.97 -28.17
N THR A 169 3.83 10.66 -27.65
CA THR A 169 3.89 11.24 -26.31
C THR A 169 2.69 12.18 -26.12
N TRP A 170 1.75 11.83 -25.25
CA TRP A 170 0.51 12.56 -24.98
C TRP A 170 0.67 13.91 -24.23
N TYR A 171 1.83 14.57 -24.29
CA TYR A 171 2.10 15.84 -23.61
C TYR A 171 1.77 17.08 -24.47
N SER A 172 0.64 17.09 -25.19
CA SER A 172 0.28 18.28 -26.00
C SER A 172 -1.22 18.61 -26.01
N VAL A 173 -1.88 18.48 -24.86
CA VAL A 173 -3.21 19.08 -24.65
C VAL A 173 -3.20 19.90 -23.37
N LEU A 174 -2.47 21.01 -23.36
CA LEU A 174 -2.75 22.18 -22.51
C LEU A 174 -1.82 23.33 -22.93
N ASN A 175 -2.02 23.89 -24.13
CA ASN A 175 -1.63 25.28 -24.47
C ASN A 175 -2.02 25.63 -25.92
N GLN A 176 -3.30 25.88 -26.15
CA GLN A 176 -3.80 26.78 -27.19
C GLN A 176 -4.89 27.60 -26.49
N LYS A 177 -4.60 28.77 -25.91
CA LYS A 177 -4.32 30.04 -26.58
C LYS A 177 -5.34 30.34 -27.68
N TYR A 178 -6.57 30.66 -27.25
CA TYR A 178 -7.48 31.47 -28.05
C TYR A 178 -7.03 32.93 -27.92
N SER A 179 -6.33 33.41 -28.94
CA SER A 179 -6.45 34.80 -29.40
C SER A 179 -7.04 34.72 -30.80
N THR A 180 -8.08 35.51 -31.08
CA THR A 180 -7.97 36.68 -31.97
C THR A 180 -9.33 37.39 -32.06
N ASP A 181 -9.30 38.64 -31.60
CA ASP A 181 -9.95 39.88 -32.06
C ASP A 181 -11.32 39.87 -32.77
N SER A 182 -12.20 40.77 -32.29
CA SER A 182 -12.56 41.95 -33.09
C SER A 182 -13.38 43.00 -32.31
N PHE A 183 -12.80 44.21 -32.25
CA PHE A 183 -13.42 45.54 -32.46
C PHE A 183 -13.91 46.45 -31.29
N SER A 184 -13.21 47.61 -31.23
CA SER A 184 -13.63 49.01 -30.91
C SER A 184 -13.96 49.40 -29.46
N VAL A 185 -13.08 50.18 -28.78
CA VAL A 185 -13.01 51.67 -28.70
C VAL A 185 -14.25 52.22 -27.96
N SER A 186 -14.13 52.80 -26.76
CA SER A 186 -13.63 54.18 -26.57
C SER A 186 -12.99 54.44 -25.20
N GLU A 187 -12.00 55.34 -25.23
CA GLU A 187 -11.43 56.10 -24.12
C GLU A 187 -12.49 56.77 -23.23
N SER A 188 -12.20 56.85 -21.93
CA SER A 188 -12.21 58.14 -21.22
C SER A 188 -11.48 58.01 -19.88
N SER A 189 -10.28 58.58 -19.87
CA SER A 189 -9.67 59.36 -18.77
C SER A 189 -10.57 59.66 -17.56
N SER A 190 -10.08 59.41 -16.33
CA SER A 190 -9.60 60.48 -15.44
C SER A 190 -9.24 59.98 -14.03
N ASP A 191 -8.17 60.57 -13.52
CA ASP A 191 -7.56 60.46 -12.20
C ASP A 191 -8.50 60.58 -10.99
N SER A 192 -8.10 59.98 -9.87
CA SER A 192 -7.88 60.72 -8.62
C SER A 192 -7.42 59.79 -7.49
N ALA A 193 -6.28 60.10 -6.91
CA ALA A 193 -5.73 59.56 -5.67
C ALA A 193 -6.67 59.78 -4.46
N THR A 194 -6.45 59.00 -3.39
CA THR A 194 -5.94 59.49 -2.07
C THR A 194 -6.44 58.61 -0.90
N LEU A 195 -5.50 58.38 0.02
CA LEU A 195 -5.59 57.75 1.34
C LEU A 195 -6.70 58.31 2.25
N GLY A 196 -7.20 57.45 3.12
CA GLY A 196 -7.99 57.76 4.32
C GLY A 196 -8.26 56.51 5.13
#